data_AF-A0A6T8KVS3-F1
#
_entry.id   AF-A0A6T8KVS3-F1
#
_cell.length_a   1.000
_cell.length_b   1.000
_cell.length_c   1.000
_cell.angle_alpha   90.00
_cell.angle_beta   90.00
_cell.angle_gamma   90.00
#
_symmetry.space_group_name_H-M   'P 1'
#
loop_
_entity.id
_entity.type
_entity.pdbx_description
1 polymer ?
#
loop_
_entity_poly.entity_id
_entity_poly.type
_entity_poly.pdbx_seq_one_letter_code
_entity_poly.pdbx_strand_id
1 'polypeptide(L)'
;MVSSLTLGILTGLSNFLVLVFNAGFSMADELAEPNPGVFSVHGQVMILVWGLTFIAAGVSDAGPAVWAVFALEKMCYVVIWGMWMNSNPDALSKLLALHASAQEESGNMSVLLAPTFHLIYGPIAVVFVILFLTKALEGKRTPTKLRRD
;
A
#
# COMPACT_ATOMS: atom_id res chain seq x y z
N MET A 1 6.85 15.34 -13.66
CA MET A 1 6.73 13.87 -13.51
C MET A 1 7.61 13.45 -12.34
N VAL A 2 7.15 12.50 -11.52
CA VAL A 2 7.89 12.06 -10.33
C VAL A 2 9.11 11.22 -10.76
N SER A 3 10.28 11.49 -10.18
CA SER A 3 11.48 10.71 -10.49
C SER A 3 11.31 9.25 -10.06
N SER A 4 12.01 8.30 -10.71
CA SER A 4 11.98 6.87 -10.36
C SER A 4 12.37 6.67 -8.89
N LEU A 5 13.41 7.36 -8.45
CA LEU A 5 13.90 7.33 -7.07
C LEU A 5 12.84 7.83 -6.08
N THR A 6 12.25 9.00 -6.33
CA THR A 6 11.21 9.56 -5.46
C THR A 6 10.00 8.64 -5.38
N LEU A 7 9.56 8.07 -6.50
CA LEU A 7 8.42 7.15 -6.54
C LEU A 7 8.72 5.86 -5.76
N GLY A 8 9.90 5.27 -5.97
CA GLY A 8 10.33 4.08 -5.24
C GLY A 8 10.41 4.30 -3.73
N ILE A 9 10.99 5.42 -3.28
CA ILE A 9 11.07 5.78 -1.86
C ILE A 9 9.67 6.00 -1.26
N LEU A 10 8.81 6.78 -1.93
CA LEU A 10 7.47 7.07 -1.43
C LEU A 10 6.63 5.79 -1.28
N THR A 11 6.63 4.91 -2.28
CA THR A 11 5.88 3.64 -2.15
C THR A 11 6.53 2.70 -1.14
N GLY A 12 7.86 2.63 -1.10
CA GLY A 12 8.58 1.83 -0.10
C GLY A 12 8.23 2.21 1.34
N LEU A 13 8.29 3.50 1.66
CA LEU A 13 7.92 4.02 2.96
C LEU A 13 6.44 3.77 3.27
N SER A 14 5.55 3.92 2.27
CA SER A 14 4.13 3.61 2.47
C SER A 14 3.87 2.16 2.84
N ASN A 15 4.62 1.21 2.26
CA ASN A 15 4.53 -0.21 2.64
C ASN A 15 5.07 -0.43 4.07
N PHE A 16 6.12 0.28 4.48
CA PHE A 16 6.67 0.18 5.84
C PHE A 16 5.75 0.75 6.92
N LEU A 17 4.76 1.58 6.57
CA LEU A 17 3.75 2.02 7.53
C LEU A 17 2.92 0.86 8.10
N VAL A 18 2.92 -0.32 7.47
CA VAL A 18 2.32 -1.53 8.06
C VAL A 18 2.89 -1.82 9.46
N LEU A 19 4.17 -1.49 9.72
CA LEU A 19 4.81 -1.66 11.03
C LEU A 19 4.23 -0.73 12.09
N VAL A 20 3.74 0.44 11.70
CA VAL A 20 3.03 1.35 12.60
C VAL A 20 1.66 0.77 12.92
N PHE A 21 0.93 0.33 11.90
CA PHE A 21 -0.44 -0.16 12.05
C PHE A 21 -0.56 -1.53 12.72
N ASN A 22 0.49 -2.37 12.67
CA ASN A 22 0.57 -3.62 13.41
C ASN A 22 1.38 -3.51 14.71
N ALA A 23 1.77 -2.30 15.13
CA ALA A 23 2.58 -2.04 16.33
C ALA A 23 3.87 -2.90 16.40
N GLY A 24 4.63 -2.97 15.30
CA GLY A 24 5.84 -3.76 15.20
C GLY A 24 5.60 -5.27 15.29
N PHE A 25 4.52 -5.74 14.66
CA PHE A 25 3.97 -7.11 14.72
C PHE A 25 3.28 -7.50 16.03
N SER A 26 3.26 -6.63 17.05
CA SER A 26 2.53 -6.91 18.30
C SER A 26 1.02 -7.03 18.10
N MET A 27 0.50 -6.40 17.05
CA MET A 27 -0.91 -6.45 16.63
C MET A 27 -1.08 -7.06 15.23
N ALA A 28 -0.25 -8.05 14.90
CA ALA A 28 -0.29 -8.66 13.58
C ALA A 28 -1.59 -9.43 13.34
N ASP A 29 -2.16 -10.06 14.37
CA ASP A 29 -3.37 -10.87 14.24
C ASP A 29 -4.62 -9.99 14.08
N GLU A 30 -4.69 -8.86 14.77
CA GLU A 30 -5.75 -7.86 14.65
C GLU A 30 -5.75 -7.20 13.26
N LEU A 31 -4.57 -7.01 12.67
CA LEU A 31 -4.46 -6.55 11.28
C LEU A 31 -4.85 -7.66 10.28
N ALA A 32 -4.65 -8.93 10.63
CA ALA A 32 -4.98 -10.06 9.76
C ALA A 32 -6.48 -10.39 9.76
N GLU A 33 -7.16 -10.22 10.89
CA GLU A 33 -8.53 -10.70 11.13
C GLU A 33 -9.52 -10.35 9.99
N PRO A 34 -9.57 -9.11 9.46
CA PRO A 34 -10.58 -8.77 8.46
C PRO A 34 -10.26 -9.36 7.08
N ASN A 35 -8.99 -9.63 6.77
CA ASN A 35 -8.53 -10.18 5.49
C ASN A 35 -7.28 -11.06 5.67
N PRO A 36 -7.40 -12.26 6.25
CA PRO A 36 -6.23 -13.07 6.63
C PRO A 36 -5.42 -13.56 5.43
N GLY A 37 -6.07 -13.68 4.26
CA GLY A 37 -5.40 -14.04 3.01
C GLY A 37 -4.39 -13.00 2.51
N VAL A 38 -4.53 -11.73 2.92
CA VAL A 38 -3.64 -10.63 2.51
C VAL A 38 -2.74 -10.17 3.65
N PHE A 39 -3.31 -10.04 4.86
CA PHE A 39 -2.64 -9.43 6.00
C PHE A 39 -2.23 -10.44 7.08
N SER A 40 -2.11 -11.73 6.77
CA SER A 40 -1.40 -12.67 7.66
C SER A 40 0.01 -12.16 8.00
N VAL A 41 0.62 -12.66 9.07
CA VAL A 41 2.03 -12.34 9.41
C VAL A 41 2.95 -12.49 8.19
N HIS A 42 2.77 -13.57 7.41
CA HIS A 42 3.49 -13.76 6.16
C HIS A 42 3.21 -12.65 5.14
N GLY A 43 1.94 -12.31 4.93
CA GLY A 43 1.55 -11.21 4.04
C GLY A 43 2.13 -9.85 4.47
N GLN A 44 2.12 -9.55 5.76
CA GLN A 44 2.72 -8.35 6.32
C GLN A 44 4.24 -8.28 6.07
N VAL A 45 4.96 -9.40 6.25
CA VAL A 45 6.38 -9.50 5.88
C VAL A 45 6.57 -9.26 4.38
N MET A 46 5.71 -9.85 3.54
CA MET A 46 5.77 -9.65 2.10
C MET A 46 5.50 -8.20 1.68
N ILE A 47 4.64 -7.46 2.39
CA ILE A 47 4.45 -6.01 2.20
C ILE A 47 5.78 -5.28 2.41
N LEU A 48 6.57 -5.64 3.42
CA LEU A 48 7.90 -5.06 3.62
C LEU A 48 8.87 -5.41 2.47
N VAL A 49 8.87 -6.67 2.03
CA VAL A 49 9.70 -7.11 0.89
C VAL A 49 9.34 -6.34 -0.39
N TRP A 50 8.04 -6.11 -0.64
CA TRP A 50 7.60 -5.25 -1.74
C TRP A 50 8.04 -3.81 -1.56
N GLY A 51 8.04 -3.29 -0.33
CA GLY A 51 8.57 -1.97 -0.02
C GLY A 51 10.03 -1.80 -0.43
N LEU A 52 10.87 -2.79 -0.10
CA LEU A 52 12.27 -2.85 -0.54
C LEU A 52 12.38 -2.95 -2.06
N THR A 53 11.50 -3.72 -2.71
CA THR A 53 11.50 -3.89 -4.16
C THR A 53 11.20 -2.59 -4.89
N PHE A 54 10.24 -1.78 -4.40
CA PHE A 54 9.96 -0.45 -4.96
C PHE A 54 11.14 0.51 -4.82
N ILE A 55 11.80 0.51 -3.66
CA ILE A 55 13.00 1.33 -3.43
C ILE A 55 14.12 0.91 -4.38
N ALA A 56 14.39 -0.40 -4.48
CA ALA A 56 15.41 -0.95 -5.36
C ALA A 56 15.16 -0.56 -6.82
N ALA A 57 13.92 -0.68 -7.30
CA ALA A 57 13.54 -0.27 -8.65
C ALA A 57 13.70 1.23 -8.89
N GLY A 58 13.44 2.06 -7.87
CA GLY A 58 13.67 3.51 -7.95
C GLY A 58 15.15 3.86 -8.02
N VAL A 59 16.00 3.20 -7.23
CA VAL A 59 17.46 3.38 -7.19
C VAL A 59 18.12 2.90 -8.48
N SER A 60 17.66 1.78 -9.04
CA SER A 60 18.20 1.19 -10.26
C SER A 60 17.65 1.80 -11.55
N ASP A 61 16.78 2.82 -11.45
CA ASP A 61 16.02 3.40 -12.56
C ASP A 61 15.36 2.34 -13.45
N ALA A 62 14.54 1.48 -12.83
CA ALA A 62 13.92 0.34 -13.51
C ALA A 62 13.10 0.75 -14.74
N GLY A 63 13.10 -0.11 -15.75
CA GLY A 63 12.40 0.13 -17.00
C GLY A 63 10.86 0.16 -16.88
N PRO A 64 10.15 0.68 -17.90
CA PRO A 64 8.71 0.91 -17.86
C PRO A 64 7.86 -0.34 -17.59
N ALA A 65 8.32 -1.52 -18.01
CA ALA A 65 7.62 -2.78 -17.75
C ALA A 65 7.55 -3.11 -16.25
N VAL A 66 8.59 -2.79 -15.48
CA VAL A 66 8.61 -3.03 -14.03
C VAL A 66 7.57 -2.18 -13.33
N TRP A 67 7.48 -0.90 -13.68
CA TRP A 67 6.45 0.00 -13.14
C TRP A 67 5.03 -0.46 -13.50
N ALA A 68 4.82 -1.03 -14.69
CA ALA A 68 3.52 -1.59 -15.06
C ALA A 68 3.14 -2.82 -14.21
N VAL A 69 4.11 -3.68 -13.88
CA VAL A 69 3.88 -4.82 -12.96
C VAL A 69 3.56 -4.32 -11.54
N PHE A 70 4.22 -3.27 -11.06
CA PHE A 70 3.87 -2.67 -9.77
C PHE A 70 2.46 -2.06 -9.76
N ALA A 71 2.02 -1.46 -10.86
CA ALA A 71 0.64 -1.01 -10.98
C ALA A 71 -0.35 -2.19 -10.88
N LEU A 72 -0.03 -3.34 -11.49
CA LEU A 72 -0.84 -4.53 -11.38
C LEU A 72 -0.89 -5.07 -9.93
N GLU A 73 0.26 -5.12 -9.24
CA GLU A 73 0.32 -5.50 -7.83
C GLU A 73 -0.59 -4.60 -6.98
N LYS A 74 -0.50 -3.27 -7.13
CA LYS A 74 -1.39 -2.36 -6.37
C LYS A 74 -2.85 -2.48 -6.77
N MET A 75 -3.14 -2.79 -8.03
CA MET A 75 -4.52 -3.04 -8.48
C MET A 75 -5.14 -4.23 -7.73
N CYS A 76 -4.37 -5.30 -7.46
CA CYS A 76 -4.87 -6.42 -6.65
C CYS A 76 -5.31 -5.96 -5.25
N TYR A 77 -4.54 -5.09 -4.59
CA TYR A 77 -4.94 -4.50 -3.31
C TYR A 77 -6.19 -3.64 -3.42
N VAL A 78 -6.33 -2.85 -4.49
CA VAL A 78 -7.54 -2.04 -4.75
C VAL A 78 -8.78 -2.92 -4.89
N VAL A 79 -8.69 -4.02 -5.65
CA VAL A 79 -9.82 -4.95 -5.84
C VAL A 79 -10.22 -5.60 -4.52
N ILE A 80 -9.25 -6.13 -3.77
CA ILE A 80 -9.53 -6.78 -2.48
C ILE A 80 -10.13 -5.78 -1.48
N TRP A 81 -9.61 -4.55 -1.45
CA TRP A 81 -10.18 -3.48 -0.64
C TRP A 81 -11.61 -3.13 -1.04
N GLY A 82 -11.90 -3.02 -2.34
CA GLY A 82 -13.25 -2.75 -2.84
C GLY A 82 -14.24 -3.84 -2.45
N MET A 83 -13.82 -5.11 -2.54
CA MET A 83 -14.63 -6.26 -2.06
C MET A 83 -14.88 -6.20 -0.56
N TRP A 84 -13.86 -5.84 0.23
CA TRP A 84 -13.98 -5.68 1.67
C TRP A 84 -14.93 -4.53 2.05
N MET A 85 -14.80 -3.36 1.41
CA MET A 85 -15.69 -2.22 1.62
C MET A 85 -17.14 -2.55 1.28
N ASN A 86 -17.38 -3.26 0.17
CA ASN A 86 -18.72 -3.70 -0.21
C ASN A 86 -19.33 -4.67 0.82
N SER A 87 -18.49 -5.46 1.50
CA SER A 87 -18.92 -6.39 2.55
C SER A 87 -19.02 -5.71 3.93
N ASN A 88 -18.45 -4.51 4.09
CA ASN A 88 -18.40 -3.75 5.35
C ASN A 88 -18.82 -2.29 5.15
N PRO A 89 -20.07 -2.02 4.71
CA PRO A 89 -20.52 -0.67 4.38
C PRO A 89 -20.51 0.29 5.58
N ASP A 90 -20.52 -0.23 6.81
CA ASP A 90 -20.51 0.50 8.07
C ASP A 90 -19.10 0.65 8.68
N ALA A 91 -18.05 0.28 7.96
CA ALA A 91 -16.66 0.33 8.44
C ALA A 91 -16.25 1.72 8.94
N LEU A 92 -16.63 2.78 8.21
CA LEU A 92 -16.32 4.15 8.61
C LEU A 92 -17.04 4.56 9.90
N SER A 93 -18.34 4.25 10.01
CA SER A 93 -19.10 4.56 11.22
C SER A 93 -18.59 3.77 12.43
N LYS A 94 -18.18 2.51 12.23
CA LYS A 94 -17.52 1.70 13.27
C LYS A 94 -16.22 2.34 13.76
N LEU A 95 -15.36 2.82 12.84
CA LEU A 95 -14.14 3.52 13.23
C LEU A 95 -14.45 4.79 14.03
N LEU A 96 -15.45 5.58 13.62
CA LEU A 96 -15.82 6.81 14.33
C LEU A 96 -16.36 6.52 15.75
N ALA A 97 -17.14 5.45 15.91
CA ALA A 97 -17.61 5.02 17.22
C ALA A 97 -16.46 4.50 18.12
N LEU A 98 -15.50 3.77 17.54
CA LEU A 98 -14.28 3.35 18.23
C LEU A 98 -13.44 4.56 18.66
N HIS A 99 -13.34 5.58 17.82
CA HIS A 99 -12.62 6.81 18.17
C HIS A 99 -13.29 7.53 19.35
N ALA A 100 -14.62 7.67 19.34
CA ALA A 100 -15.36 8.31 20.43
C ALA A 100 -15.19 7.56 21.76
N SER A 101 -15.33 6.23 21.76
CA SER A 101 -15.14 5.41 22.96
C SER A 101 -13.69 5.41 23.47
N ALA A 102 -12.70 5.33 22.58
CA ALA A 102 -11.29 5.34 22.95
C ALA A 102 -10.84 6.66 23.61
N GLN A 103 -11.54 7.78 23.34
CA GLN A 103 -11.30 9.06 24.00
C GLN A 103 -11.84 9.12 25.44
N GLU A 104 -12.91 8.39 25.75
CA GLU A 104 -13.55 8.39 27.07
C GLU A 104 -12.84 7.47 28.08
N GLU A 105 -12.25 6.35 27.61
CA GLU A 105 -11.83 5.23 28.47
C GLU A 105 -10.30 5.13 28.71
N SER A 106 -9.60 6.23 29.02
CA SER A 106 -8.16 6.21 29.36
C SER A 106 -7.17 5.94 28.19
N GLY A 107 -7.53 6.27 26.95
CA GLY A 107 -6.54 6.72 25.95
C GLY A 107 -5.71 5.66 25.22
N ASN A 108 -6.13 4.38 25.20
CA ASN A 108 -5.48 3.40 24.34
C ASN A 108 -5.88 3.57 22.87
N MET A 109 -5.19 4.45 22.15
CA MET A 109 -5.42 4.71 20.73
C MET A 109 -4.97 3.55 19.81
N SER A 110 -4.28 2.53 20.33
CA SER A 110 -3.80 1.41 19.50
C SER A 110 -4.95 0.63 18.85
N VAL A 111 -6.13 0.59 19.50
CA VAL A 111 -7.35 -0.06 19.00
C VAL A 111 -7.82 0.53 17.66
N LEU A 112 -7.40 1.75 17.33
CA LEU A 112 -7.76 2.42 16.09
C LEU A 112 -6.83 2.05 14.92
N LEU A 113 -5.66 1.46 15.18
CA LEU A 113 -4.64 1.23 14.16
C LEU A 113 -5.14 0.30 13.04
N ALA A 114 -5.52 -0.93 13.37
CA ALA A 114 -5.97 -1.90 12.36
C ALA A 114 -7.23 -1.44 11.59
N PRO A 115 -8.28 -0.91 12.24
CA PRO A 115 -9.45 -0.37 11.53
C PRO A 115 -9.10 0.83 10.63
N THR A 116 -8.21 1.72 11.08
CA THR A 116 -7.75 2.86 10.26
C THR A 116 -7.00 2.36 9.03
N PHE A 117 -6.08 1.41 9.21
CA PHE A 117 -5.35 0.80 8.10
C PHE A 117 -6.29 0.24 7.04
N HIS A 118 -7.29 -0.57 7.45
CA HIS A 118 -8.26 -1.18 6.55
C HIS A 118 -9.06 -0.17 5.72
N LEU A 119 -9.33 1.01 6.28
CA LEU A 119 -10.01 2.08 5.55
C LEU A 119 -9.10 2.79 4.55
N ILE A 120 -7.81 2.97 4.86
CA ILE A 120 -6.93 3.85 4.06
C ILE A 120 -6.03 3.12 3.07
N TYR A 121 -5.73 1.83 3.25
CA TYR A 121 -4.76 1.15 2.38
C TYR A 121 -5.23 1.09 0.92
N GLY A 122 -6.53 0.95 0.66
CA GLY A 122 -7.11 0.92 -0.68
C GLY A 122 -6.97 2.25 -1.43
N PRO A 123 -7.42 3.39 -0.89
CA PRO A 123 -7.21 4.71 -1.49
C PRO A 123 -5.74 5.00 -1.76
N ILE A 124 -4.84 4.63 -0.84
CA ILE A 124 -3.40 4.74 -1.04
C ILE A 124 -2.94 3.88 -2.23
N ALA A 125 -3.42 2.64 -2.33
CA ALA A 125 -3.11 1.77 -3.46
C ALA A 125 -3.60 2.35 -4.80
N VAL A 126 -4.78 2.97 -4.85
CA VAL A 126 -5.29 3.66 -6.06
C VAL A 126 -4.34 4.77 -6.52
N VAL A 127 -3.85 5.60 -5.58
CA VAL A 127 -2.87 6.64 -5.90
C VAL A 127 -1.61 6.03 -6.52
N PHE A 128 -1.08 4.94 -5.94
CA PHE A 128 0.10 4.28 -6.49
C PHE A 128 -0.13 3.59 -7.82
N VAL A 129 -1.30 3.01 -8.07
CA VAL A 129 -1.67 2.50 -9.41
C VAL A 129 -1.52 3.61 -10.45
N ILE A 130 -2.09 4.79 -10.18
CA ILE A 130 -2.05 5.93 -11.11
C ILE A 130 -0.60 6.39 -11.35
N LEU A 131 0.19 6.52 -10.27
CA LEU A 131 1.58 6.96 -10.36
C LEU A 131 2.44 5.95 -11.14
N PHE A 132 2.27 4.65 -10.87
CA PHE A 132 3.00 3.58 -11.55
C PHE A 132 2.63 3.47 -13.03
N LEU A 133 1.35 3.57 -13.38
CA LEU A 133 0.93 3.58 -14.79
C LEU A 133 1.47 4.79 -15.53
N THR A 134 1.42 5.97 -14.90
CA THR A 134 2.00 7.19 -15.48
C THR A 134 3.49 6.98 -15.76
N LYS A 135 4.23 6.45 -14.79
CA LYS A 135 5.67 6.17 -14.93
C LYS A 135 5.96 5.13 -16.02
N ALA A 136 5.15 4.09 -16.12
CA ALA A 136 5.27 3.08 -17.17
C ALA A 136 5.04 3.65 -18.58
N LEU A 137 4.13 4.62 -18.72
CA LEU A 137 3.83 5.28 -19.99
C LEU A 137 4.91 6.28 -20.41
N GLU A 138 5.61 6.90 -19.46
CA GLU A 138 6.75 7.78 -19.73
C GLU A 138 7.88 7.06 -20.47
N GLY A 139 8.28 5.88 -19.99
CA GLY A 139 9.38 5.12 -20.58
C GLY A 139 9.11 4.62 -22.00
N LYS A 140 7.85 4.63 -22.47
CA LYS A 140 7.50 4.32 -23.87
C LYS A 140 7.65 5.51 -24.81
N ARG A 141 7.68 6.73 -24.28
CA ARG A 141 7.72 7.98 -25.07
C ARG A 141 9.15 8.43 -25.39
N THR A 142 10.17 7.85 -24.75
CA THR A 142 11.57 8.12 -25.11
C THR A 142 11.90 7.32 -26.37
N PRO A 143 12.08 7.96 -27.55
CA PRO A 143 12.37 7.23 -28.77
C PRO A 143 13.70 6.52 -28.63
N THR A 144 13.70 5.22 -28.93
CA THR A 144 14.89 4.40 -29.12
C THR A 144 15.81 5.14 -30.08
N LYS A 145 16.86 5.79 -29.57
CA LYS A 145 17.90 6.34 -30.42
C LYS A 145 18.46 5.18 -31.24
N LEU A 146 18.32 5.33 -32.56
CA LEU A 146 18.98 4.57 -33.63
C LEU A 146 20.17 3.77 -33.13
N ARG A 147 19.96 2.47 -32.90
CA ARG A 147 21.07 1.52 -32.83
C ARG A 147 21.52 1.28 -34.28
N ARG A 148 22.43 2.13 -34.74
CA ARG A 148 23.24 1.88 -35.94
C ARG A 148 24.51 1.21 -35.46
N ASP A 149 24.54 -0.11 -35.62
CA ASP A 149 25.76 -0.92 -35.65
C ASP A 149 25.70 -1.68 -36.97
#